data_AF-A0A816M7K4-F1
#
_entry.id   AF-A0A816M7K4-F1
#
_cell.length_a   1.000
_cell.length_b   1.000
_cell.length_c   1.000
_cell.angle_alpha   90.00
_cell.angle_beta   90.00
_cell.angle_gamma   90.00
#
_symmetry.space_group_name_H-M   'P 1'
#
loop_
_entity.id
_entity.type
_entity.pdbx_description
1 polymer ?
#
loop_
_entity_poly.entity_id
_entity_poly.type
_entity_poly.pdbx_seq_one_letter_code
_entity_poly.pdbx_strand_id
1 'polypeptide(L)'
;MSKLKTLKNVIDRMKAMSSFVTLQANKSGDMTIKVETDTAQVATYFTGYQGTSRTDSTNDDRSQWDLPITQQSTTSSTDSLDTAEVRLDIKKFSQLLHSQQPYAEKMVFNFCNHNMLHICIVAEYFTLQCILPSIQL
;
A
#
# COMPACT_ATOMS: atom_id res chain seq x y z
N MET A 1 9.72 -9.69 15.34
CA MET A 1 9.96 -8.24 15.09
C MET A 1 8.69 -7.64 14.55
N SER A 2 8.30 -6.41 14.95
CA SER A 2 7.10 -5.78 14.39
C SER A 2 7.26 -5.53 12.89
N LYS A 3 6.19 -5.73 12.11
CA LYS A 3 6.22 -5.53 10.64
C LYS A 3 6.70 -4.12 10.25
N LEU A 4 6.42 -3.12 11.09
CA LEU A 4 6.87 -1.74 10.91
C LEU A 4 8.38 -1.54 11.12
N LYS A 5 9.03 -2.32 12.01
CA LYS A 5 10.49 -2.33 12.17
C LYS A 5 11.17 -2.90 10.93
N THR A 6 10.62 -3.97 10.37
CA THR A 6 11.11 -4.53 9.11
C THR A 6 10.93 -3.54 7.96
N LEU A 7 9.75 -2.92 7.85
CA LEU A 7 9.46 -1.92 6.80
C LEU A 7 10.47 -0.76 6.84
N LYS A 8 10.72 -0.19 8.02
CA LYS A 8 11.73 0.87 8.19
C LYS A 8 13.12 0.41 7.70
N ASN A 9 13.58 -0.73 8.18
CA ASN A 9 14.91 -1.24 7.82
C ASN A 9 15.06 -1.48 6.31
N VAL A 10 14.00 -1.95 5.65
CA VAL A 10 13.97 -2.14 4.19
C VAL A 10 14.07 -0.79 3.49
N ILE A 11 13.27 0.20 3.88
CA ILE A 11 13.29 1.55 3.31
C ILE A 11 14.64 2.24 3.50
N ASP A 12 15.30 2.05 4.64
CA ASP A 12 16.61 2.64 4.89
C ASP A 12 17.71 2.05 4.00
N ARG A 13 17.65 0.74 3.73
CA ARG A 13 18.56 0.10 2.76
C ARG A 13 18.26 0.54 1.34
N MET A 14 16.98 0.63 0.98
CA MET A 14 16.53 1.06 -0.34
C MET A 14 16.85 2.54 -0.63
N LYS A 15 16.83 3.40 0.40
CA LYS A 15 17.20 4.83 0.30
C LYS A 15 18.65 5.04 -0.13
N ALA A 16 19.54 4.09 0.17
CA ALA A 16 20.92 4.15 -0.30
C ALA A 16 21.05 3.81 -1.80
N MET A 17 20.05 3.16 -2.39
CA MET A 17 20.07 2.66 -3.78
C MET A 17 19.44 3.67 -4.76
N SER A 18 18.33 4.30 -4.38
CA SER A 18 17.64 5.26 -5.25
C SER A 18 17.04 6.40 -4.43
N SER A 19 16.69 7.51 -5.11
CA SER A 19 15.94 8.62 -4.49
C SER A 19 14.43 8.41 -4.52
N PHE A 20 13.96 7.40 -5.27
CA PHE A 20 12.53 7.13 -5.46
C PHE A 20 12.19 5.69 -5.08
N VAL A 21 10.96 5.50 -4.60
CA VAL A 21 10.40 4.19 -4.29
C VAL A 21 9.00 4.07 -4.85
N THR A 22 8.69 2.91 -5.41
CA THR A 22 7.35 2.56 -5.88
C THR A 22 6.70 1.64 -4.88
N LEU A 23 5.58 2.07 -4.31
CA LEU A 23 4.71 1.24 -3.47
C LEU A 23 3.57 0.72 -4.34
N GLN A 24 3.31 -0.58 -4.22
CA GLN A 24 2.20 -1.27 -4.85
C GLN A 24 1.39 -2.01 -3.79
N ALA A 25 0.07 -2.03 -3.92
CA ALA A 25 -0.80 -2.83 -3.07
C ALA A 25 -1.89 -3.51 -3.89
N ASN A 26 -2.20 -4.76 -3.51
CA ASN A 26 -3.26 -5.56 -4.11
C ASN A 26 -4.47 -5.61 -3.18
N LYS A 27 -5.69 -5.76 -3.74
CA LYS A 27 -6.93 -6.01 -2.98
C LYS A 27 -6.87 -7.28 -2.12
N SER A 28 -5.99 -8.22 -2.48
CA SER A 28 -5.71 -9.43 -1.69
C SER A 28 -5.00 -9.15 -0.36
N GLY A 29 -4.54 -7.91 -0.11
CA GLY A 29 -3.81 -7.56 1.10
C GLY A 29 -2.30 -7.81 1.01
N ASP A 30 -1.77 -7.95 -0.21
CA ASP A 30 -0.35 -8.00 -0.47
C ASP A 30 0.18 -6.61 -0.83
N MET A 31 1.33 -6.23 -0.28
CA MET A 31 2.00 -4.97 -0.55
C MET A 31 3.41 -5.24 -1.07
N THR A 32 3.78 -4.54 -2.14
CA THR A 32 5.09 -4.65 -2.76
C THR A 32 5.78 -3.30 -2.74
N ILE A 33 7.06 -3.29 -2.39
CA ILE A 33 7.91 -2.09 -2.39
C ILE A 33 9.03 -2.32 -3.38
N LYS A 34 9.12 -1.46 -4.39
CA LYS A 34 10.07 -1.58 -5.49
C LYS A 34 10.98 -0.35 -5.54
N VAL A 35 12.26 -0.58 -5.76
CA VAL A 35 13.23 0.43 -6.10
C VAL A 35 13.94 0.02 -7.37
N GLU A 36 14.04 0.97 -8.30
CA GLU A 36 14.74 0.80 -9.56
C GLU A 36 15.99 1.67 -9.58
N THR A 37 17.08 1.07 -10.02
CA THR A 37 18.40 1.69 -10.23
C THR A 37 18.91 1.30 -11.61
N ASP A 38 19.95 1.98 -12.08
CA ASP A 38 20.52 1.75 -13.42
C ASP A 38 21.05 0.32 -13.62
N THR A 39 21.38 -0.40 -12.54
CA THR A 39 21.99 -1.74 -12.60
C THR A 39 21.06 -2.84 -12.14
N ALA A 40 20.09 -2.56 -11.27
CA ALA A 40 19.22 -3.57 -10.69
C ALA A 40 17.86 -3.01 -10.26
N GLN A 41 16.85 -3.88 -10.24
CA GLN A 41 15.57 -3.63 -9.59
C GLN A 41 15.45 -4.48 -8.33
N VAL A 42 15.12 -3.84 -7.21
CA VAL A 42 14.93 -4.53 -5.91
C VAL A 42 13.47 -4.41 -5.51
N ALA A 43 12.81 -5.55 -5.36
CA ALA A 43 11.43 -5.64 -4.89
C ALA A 43 11.34 -6.40 -3.56
N THR A 44 10.66 -5.83 -2.58
CA THR A 44 10.34 -6.49 -1.31
C THR A 44 8.83 -6.74 -1.25
N TYR A 45 8.47 -7.99 -1.00
CA TYR A 45 7.08 -8.44 -0.91
C TYR A 45 6.69 -8.59 0.56
N PHE A 46 5.60 -7.95 0.93
CA PHE A 46 5.00 -8.07 2.25
C PHE A 46 3.61 -8.67 2.09
N THR A 47 3.44 -9.89 2.62
CA THR A 47 2.19 -10.64 2.55
C THR A 47 1.44 -10.63 3.88
N GLY A 48 0.12 -10.82 3.82
CA GLY A 48 -0.73 -10.92 5.01
C GLY A 48 -1.00 -9.58 5.70
N TYR A 49 -1.26 -8.52 4.93
CA TYR A 49 -2.06 -7.39 5.43
C TYR A 49 -3.55 -7.71 5.22
N GLN A 50 -4.39 -7.22 6.12
CA GLN A 50 -5.83 -7.29 5.90
C GLN A 50 -6.20 -6.14 4.96
N GLY A 51 -6.35 -6.45 3.67
CA GLY A 51 -6.83 -5.47 2.70
C GLY A 51 -8.26 -5.07 3.06
N THR A 52 -8.46 -3.84 3.51
CA THR A 52 -9.81 -3.31 3.72
C THR A 52 -10.26 -2.69 2.42
N SER A 53 -10.76 -3.49 1.47
CA SER A 53 -11.55 -2.92 0.39
C SER A 53 -12.75 -2.24 1.05
N ARG A 54 -12.83 -0.92 0.93
CA ARG A 54 -13.96 -0.16 1.42
C ARG A 54 -15.17 -0.55 0.57
N THR A 55 -15.93 -1.54 1.01
CA THR A 55 -17.30 -1.75 0.54
C THR A 55 -18.15 -0.71 1.23
N ASP A 56 -18.34 0.45 0.59
CA ASP A 56 -19.41 1.38 0.97
C ASP A 56 -20.74 0.69 0.62
N SER A 57 -21.20 -0.17 1.52
CA SER A 57 -22.57 -0.66 1.54
C SER A 57 -23.22 -0.05 2.78
N THR A 58 -23.65 1.20 2.64
CA THR A 58 -24.81 1.66 3.40
C THR A 58 -26.01 0.92 2.84
N ASN A 59 -26.34 -0.23 3.41
CA ASN A 59 -27.72 -0.64 3.40
C ASN A 59 -28.06 -1.47 4.63
N ASP A 60 -29.09 -0.97 5.28
CA ASP A 60 -29.90 -1.60 6.28
C ASP A 60 -30.42 -2.97 5.80
N ASP A 61 -30.75 -3.82 6.77
CA ASP A 61 -31.71 -4.93 6.65
C ASP A 61 -31.33 -6.23 5.86
N ARG A 62 -31.08 -7.28 6.66
CA ARG A 62 -31.62 -8.68 6.55
C ARG A 62 -31.36 -9.59 5.32
N SER A 63 -31.19 -10.89 5.65
CA SER A 63 -31.28 -12.15 4.84
C SER A 63 -30.17 -12.39 3.80
N GLN A 64 -29.28 -13.40 3.88
CA GLN A 64 -29.41 -14.88 3.90
C GLN A 64 -30.07 -15.50 2.64
N TRP A 65 -29.25 -16.27 1.89
CA TRP A 65 -29.52 -17.38 0.94
C TRP A 65 -29.40 -17.19 -0.60
N ASP A 66 -28.64 -18.13 -1.19
CA ASP A 66 -28.71 -18.84 -2.48
C ASP A 66 -28.59 -18.17 -3.88
N LEU A 67 -27.43 -18.43 -4.54
CA LEU A 67 -27.17 -19.09 -5.86
C LEU A 67 -27.95 -18.66 -7.16
N PRO A 68 -27.57 -19.11 -8.37
CA PRO A 68 -26.34 -18.93 -9.17
C PRO A 68 -26.64 -18.41 -10.61
N ILE A 69 -25.67 -17.96 -11.43
CA ILE A 69 -25.65 -18.16 -12.91
C ILE A 69 -24.32 -17.77 -13.58
N THR A 70 -23.94 -18.62 -14.53
CA THR A 70 -22.77 -18.66 -15.41
C THR A 70 -23.00 -17.90 -16.73
N GLN A 71 -21.93 -17.33 -17.32
CA GLN A 71 -21.54 -17.27 -18.76
C GLN A 71 -20.86 -15.91 -19.10
N GLN A 72 -19.55 -15.88 -19.40
CA GLN A 72 -18.93 -15.94 -20.76
C GLN A 72 -19.37 -14.75 -21.65
N SER A 73 -18.55 -13.89 -22.26
CA SER A 73 -17.19 -13.94 -22.86
C SER A 73 -16.74 -12.45 -23.04
N THR A 74 -15.51 -11.99 -23.34
CA THR A 74 -14.67 -12.23 -24.54
C THR A 74 -13.38 -11.37 -24.43
N THR A 75 -12.21 -12.02 -24.52
CA THR A 75 -10.97 -11.59 -25.21
C THR A 75 -10.44 -10.14 -25.14
N SER A 76 -9.45 -9.89 -24.27
CA SER A 76 -8.21 -9.13 -24.60
C SER A 76 -7.20 -9.14 -23.43
N SER A 77 -6.13 -9.91 -23.60
CA SER A 77 -4.75 -9.72 -23.09
C SER A 77 -4.49 -9.04 -21.72
N THR A 78 -3.98 -9.88 -20.80
CA THR A 78 -3.05 -9.61 -19.68
C THR A 78 -3.68 -9.29 -18.32
N ASP A 79 -3.52 -10.24 -17.39
CA ASP A 79 -3.87 -10.26 -15.97
C ASP A 79 -3.83 -8.90 -15.22
N SER A 80 -4.94 -8.16 -15.24
CA SER A 80 -5.12 -6.96 -14.43
C SER A 80 -5.72 -7.34 -13.06
N LEU A 81 -4.88 -7.91 -12.20
CA LEU A 81 -5.12 -7.84 -10.75
C LEU A 81 -5.14 -6.35 -10.38
N ASP A 82 -6.29 -5.85 -9.92
CA ASP A 82 -6.51 -4.44 -9.57
C ASP A 82 -5.56 -4.01 -8.45
N THR A 83 -4.36 -3.58 -8.86
CA THR A 83 -3.22 -3.26 -8.02
C THR A 83 -2.99 -1.76 -8.10
N ALA A 84 -3.04 -1.09 -6.95
CA ALA A 84 -2.79 0.33 -6.88
C ALA A 84 -1.29 0.57 -6.72
N GLU A 85 -0.74 1.48 -7.53
CA GLU A 85 0.66 1.86 -7.45
C GLU A 85 0.87 3.35 -7.23
N VAL A 86 1.95 3.70 -6.52
CA VAL A 86 2.34 5.09 -6.26
C VAL A 86 3.85 5.20 -6.13
N ARG A 87 4.45 6.18 -6.81
CA ARG A 87 5.88 6.48 -6.74
C ARG A 87 6.13 7.69 -5.85
N LEU A 88 7.07 7.60 -4.92
CA LEU A 88 7.28 8.56 -3.84
C LEU A 88 8.77 8.89 -3.67
N ASP A 89 9.05 10.04 -3.05
CA ASP A 89 10.38 10.36 -2.54
C ASP A 89 10.70 9.47 -1.33
N ILE A 90 11.71 8.62 -1.46
CA ILE A 90 12.08 7.68 -0.40
C ILE A 90 12.63 8.39 0.84
N LYS A 91 13.19 9.60 0.70
CA LYS A 91 13.70 10.39 1.84
C LYS A 91 12.56 10.89 2.68
N LYS A 92 11.51 11.43 2.06
CA LYS A 92 10.28 11.85 2.76
C LYS A 92 9.60 10.66 3.45
N PHE A 93 9.54 9.52 2.76
CA PHE A 93 8.97 8.31 3.32
C PHE A 93 9.80 7.76 4.50
N SER A 94 11.12 7.66 4.36
CA SER A 94 12.04 7.25 5.43
C SER A 94 11.97 8.18 6.65
N GLN A 95 11.87 9.50 6.44
CA GLN A 95 11.73 10.48 7.53
C GLN A 95 10.41 10.30 8.30
N LEU A 96 9.31 10.02 7.58
CA LEU A 96 8.03 9.70 8.22
C LEU A 96 8.13 8.42 9.06
N LEU A 97 8.71 7.35 8.51
CA LEU A 97 8.87 6.09 9.24
C LEU A 97 9.76 6.25 10.49
N HIS A 98 10.82 7.06 10.40
CA HIS A 98 11.70 7.34 11.54
C HIS A 98 11.01 8.12 12.66
N SER A 99 10.19 9.11 12.29
CA SER A 99 9.53 9.98 13.28
C SER A 99 8.37 9.29 13.99
N GLN A 100 7.64 8.39 13.32
CA GLN A 100 6.36 7.89 13.82
C GLN A 100 6.39 6.42 14.28
N GLN A 101 7.44 5.66 13.95
CA GLN A 101 7.57 4.26 14.39
C GLN A 101 7.42 4.01 15.90
N PRO A 102 7.94 4.85 16.83
CA PRO A 102 7.84 4.54 18.26
C PRO A 102 6.41 4.63 18.82
N TYR A 103 5.51 5.35 18.14
CA TYR A 103 4.14 5.59 18.59
C TYR A 103 3.08 4.83 17.77
N ALA A 104 3.45 4.25 16.63
CA ALA A 104 2.53 3.62 15.71
C ALA A 104 2.10 2.22 16.18
N GLU A 105 0.85 2.11 16.65
CA GLU A 105 0.21 0.83 16.92
C GLU A 105 -0.26 0.19 15.59
N LYS A 106 -0.82 1.02 14.71
CA LYS A 106 -1.29 0.61 13.38
C LYS A 106 -0.95 1.68 12.35
N MET A 107 -0.51 1.25 11.17
CA MET A 107 -0.27 2.13 10.03
C MET A 107 -1.09 1.63 8.84
N VAL A 108 -1.85 2.52 8.22
CA VAL A 108 -2.74 2.25 7.08
C VAL A 108 -2.26 3.07 5.90
N PHE A 109 -2.09 2.40 4.76
CA PHE A 109 -1.68 3.00 3.50
C PHE A 109 -2.88 3.04 2.56
N ASN A 110 -3.32 4.24 2.22
CA ASN A 110 -4.43 4.47 1.30
C ASN A 110 -3.86 5.03 -0.01
N PHE A 111 -4.07 4.30 -1.09
CA PHE A 111 -3.62 4.70 -2.42
C PHE A 111 -4.75 5.49 -3.08
N CYS A 112 -4.51 6.77 -3.38
CA CYS A 112 -5.51 7.66 -3.97
C CYS A 112 -5.14 7.94 -5.43
N ASN A 113 -5.89 7.33 -6.36
CA ASN A 113 -5.89 7.60 -7.81
C ASN A 113 -4.49 7.74 -8.45
N HIS A 114 -3.49 6.94 -8.05
CA HIS A 114 -2.09 6.97 -8.52
C HIS A 114 -1.34 8.31 -8.31
N ASN A 115 -1.97 9.31 -7.70
CA ASN A 115 -1.42 10.65 -7.54
C ASN A 115 -0.95 10.95 -6.11
N MET A 116 -1.37 10.14 -5.15
CA MET A 116 -1.08 10.41 -3.75
C MET A 116 -1.13 9.15 -2.90
N LEU A 117 -0.22 9.08 -1.92
CA LEU A 117 -0.29 8.12 -0.83
C LEU A 117 -0.77 8.84 0.43
N HIS A 118 -1.91 8.42 0.96
CA HIS A 118 -2.40 8.85 2.26
C HIS A 118 -2.05 7.80 3.32
N ILE A 119 -1.24 8.20 4.29
CA ILE A 119 -0.73 7.36 5.37
C ILE A 119 -1.44 7.78 6.65
N CYS A 120 -2.20 6.86 7.24
CA CYS A 120 -2.85 7.07 8.53
C CYS A 120 -2.14 6.24 9.60
N ILE A 121 -1.62 6.90 10.62
CA ILE A 121 -0.95 6.28 11.76
C ILE A 121 -1.87 6.42 12.94
N VAL A 122 -2.29 5.29 13.49
CA VAL A 122 -3.14 5.22 14.68
C VAL A 122 -2.23 4.89 15.85
N ALA A 123 -2.21 5.81 16.81
CA ALA A 123 -1.61 5.64 18.13
C ALA A 123 -2.74 5.66 19.19
N GLU A 124 -2.40 5.29 20.42
CA GLU A 124 -3.36 5.19 21.53
C GLU A 124 -4.10 6.50 21.83
N TYR A 125 -3.43 7.65 21.64
CA TYR A 125 -3.96 8.96 22.02
C TYR A 125 -4.16 9.93 20.84
N PHE A 126 -3.71 9.56 19.64
CA PHE A 126 -3.82 10.43 18.47
C PHE A 126 -3.80 9.63 17.18
N THR A 127 -4.36 10.22 16.13
CA THR A 127 -4.23 9.73 14.75
C THR A 127 -3.49 10.77 13.92
N LEU A 128 -2.38 10.37 13.30
CA LEU A 128 -1.64 11.22 12.38
C LEU A 128 -2.02 10.84 10.94
N GLN A 129 -2.46 11.83 10.17
CA GLN A 129 -2.72 11.69 8.74
C GLN A 129 -1.62 12.41 7.97
N CYS A 130 -0.91 11.69 7.11
CA CYS A 130 0.16 12.21 6.29
C CYS A 130 -0.14 11.97 4.82
N ILE A 131 0.07 13.02 4.04
CA ILE A 131 -0.18 13.03 2.61
C ILE A 131 1.18 13.13 1.92
N LEU A 132 1.51 12.11 1.12
CA LEU A 132 2.69 12.15 0.26
C LEU A 132 2.23 12.22 -1.20
N PRO A 133 2.53 13.31 -1.93
CA PRO A 133 2.23 13.39 -3.34
C PRO A 133 3.06 12.36 -4.10
N SER A 134 2.49 11.80 -5.16
CA SER A 134 3.24 10.97 -6.07
C SER A 134 4.20 11.82 -6.90
N ILE A 135 5.27 11.19 -7.35
CA ILE A 135 6.23 11.81 -8.26
C ILE A 135 5.98 11.18 -9.62
N GLN A 136 5.34 11.95 -10.50
CA GLN A 136 5.19 11.64 -11.91
C GLN A 136 6.44 12.14 -12.65
N LEU A 137 6.98 11.30 -13.55
CA LEU A 137 8.03 11.68 -14.50
C LEU A 137 7.39 12.40 -15.69
#